data_AF-A0A7J0DDI0-F1
#
_entry.id   AF-A0A7J0DDI0-F1
#
_cell.length_a   1.000
_cell.length_b   1.000
_cell.length_c   1.000
_cell.angle_alpha   90.00
_cell.angle_beta   90.00
_cell.angle_gamma   90.00
#
_symmetry.space_group_name_H-M   'P 1'
#
loop_
_entity.id
_entity.type
_entity.pdbx_description
1 polymer ?
#
loop_
_entity_poly.entity_id
_entity_poly.type
_entity_poly.pdbx_seq_one_letter_code
_entity_poly.pdbx_strand_id
1 'polypeptide(L)'
;MEEDGSESYTEGESLGGFIVNGLDVYDGGDVSASKDVSDDNVNFDEVLSTIQRSRGLTVKWEFEVDMLAAFGKDLELCMKAVCALYRQQTSEEKVSKGTFYSNQRGFSQCDAFRGTTLAEFLTDGDPQGEVKKSVKELQEHDPKGPELCRTLATHYSKQLYAI
;
A
#
# COMPACT_ATOMS: atom_id res chain seq x y z
N MET A 1 35.51 -32.44 24.83
CA MET A 1 34.45 -32.08 25.79
C MET A 1 33.25 -31.72 24.93
N GLU A 2 32.53 -32.75 24.50
CA GLU A 2 31.30 -33.28 25.15
C GLU A 2 30.10 -32.45 24.63
N GLU A 3 29.30 -33.02 23.72
CA GLU A 3 27.97 -33.65 23.97
C GLU A 3 26.93 -32.60 24.37
N ASP A 4 25.64 -32.67 24.09
CA ASP A 4 24.66 -33.46 23.33
C ASP A 4 23.34 -32.68 23.61
N GLY A 5 22.26 -32.89 22.86
CA GLY A 5 20.97 -32.33 23.27
C GLY A 5 19.90 -32.27 22.20
N SER A 6 19.61 -33.42 21.59
CA SER A 6 18.38 -33.66 20.83
C SER A 6 17.19 -33.67 21.79
N GLU A 7 16.06 -33.02 21.51
CA GLU A 7 14.71 -33.51 21.93
C GLU A 7 13.59 -33.00 21.00
N SER A 8 12.82 -33.95 20.49
CA SER A 8 11.62 -33.80 19.67
C SER A 8 10.42 -34.39 20.41
N TYR A 9 9.31 -33.66 20.53
CA TYR A 9 7.96 -34.15 20.84
C TYR A 9 7.02 -32.93 20.75
N THR A 10 5.75 -32.96 20.34
CA THR A 10 4.74 -34.03 20.34
C THR A 10 3.54 -33.57 19.49
N GLU A 11 2.79 -34.55 19.02
CA GLU A 11 1.53 -34.48 18.28
C GLU A 11 0.36 -33.90 19.10
N GLY A 12 -0.68 -33.43 18.40
CA GLY A 12 -2.03 -33.21 18.93
C GLY A 12 -2.72 -32.01 18.26
N GLU A 13 -3.98 -32.01 17.82
CA GLU A 13 -5.03 -33.03 17.79
C GLU A 13 -5.98 -32.66 16.64
N SER A 14 -6.48 -33.68 15.95
CA SER A 14 -7.51 -33.60 14.92
C SER A 14 -8.85 -33.21 15.54
N LEU A 15 -9.38 -32.02 15.25
CA LEU A 15 -10.76 -31.68 15.59
C LEU A 15 -11.68 -31.93 14.38
N GLY A 16 -12.49 -32.96 14.57
CA GLY A 16 -13.45 -33.53 13.64
C GLY A 16 -14.55 -32.56 13.21
N GLY A 17 -15.05 -32.82 12.02
CA GLY A 17 -16.07 -32.04 11.35
C GLY A 17 -17.42 -32.04 12.06
N PHE A 18 -18.18 -30.99 11.76
CA PHE A 18 -19.60 -30.91 12.02
C PHE A 18 -20.30 -30.60 10.70
N ILE A 19 -20.73 -31.65 10.00
CA ILE A 19 -21.64 -31.55 8.86
C ILE A 19 -23.05 -31.72 9.43
N VAL A 20 -23.89 -30.69 9.31
CA VAL A 20 -25.34 -30.82 9.47
C VAL A 20 -25.95 -30.98 8.07
N ASN A 21 -26.52 -32.15 7.84
CA ASN A 21 -27.26 -32.52 6.66
C ASN A 21 -28.71 -32.79 7.08
N GLY A 22 -29.70 -32.33 6.28
CA GLY A 22 -31.13 -32.66 6.44
C GLY A 22 -31.97 -31.40 6.67
N LEU A 23 -32.49 -30.76 5.61
CA LEU A 23 -33.74 -31.06 4.89
C LEU A 23 -34.98 -30.73 5.74
N ASP A 24 -35.77 -29.76 5.29
CA ASP A 24 -37.21 -29.99 5.08
C ASP A 24 -37.78 -28.98 4.09
N VAL A 25 -38.48 -29.54 3.11
CA VAL A 25 -39.22 -28.90 2.04
C VAL A 25 -40.48 -28.28 2.66
N TYR A 26 -40.63 -26.97 2.55
CA TYR A 26 -41.92 -26.31 2.70
C TYR A 26 -42.46 -25.93 1.33
N ASP A 27 -43.47 -26.67 0.92
CA ASP A 27 -44.44 -26.35 -0.11
C ASP A 27 -45.38 -25.24 0.39
N GLY A 28 -45.81 -24.38 -0.53
CA GLY A 28 -46.99 -23.53 -0.35
C GLY A 28 -46.74 -22.03 -0.28
N GLY A 29 -47.05 -21.33 -1.37
CA GLY A 29 -47.31 -19.88 -1.32
C GLY A 29 -47.15 -19.16 -2.65
N ASP A 30 -48.21 -19.15 -3.46
CA ASP A 30 -48.41 -18.21 -4.57
C ASP A 30 -48.25 -16.76 -4.09
N VAL A 31 -47.27 -16.04 -4.65
CA VAL A 31 -47.07 -14.60 -4.44
C VAL A 31 -46.89 -13.91 -5.78
N SER A 32 -48.02 -13.55 -6.37
CA SER A 32 -48.31 -12.27 -7.03
C SER A 32 -47.09 -11.47 -7.53
N ALA A 33 -46.91 -11.50 -8.85
CA ALA A 33 -46.16 -10.57 -9.70
C ALA A 33 -45.53 -9.36 -8.98
N SER A 34 -44.26 -9.51 -8.58
CA SER A 34 -43.41 -8.37 -8.30
C SER A 34 -42.92 -7.78 -9.63
N LYS A 35 -43.19 -6.48 -9.75
CA LYS A 35 -42.78 -5.59 -10.82
C LYS A 35 -41.28 -5.77 -11.09
N ASP A 36 -40.92 -6.00 -12.35
CA ASP A 36 -39.54 -6.01 -12.84
C ASP A 36 -38.88 -4.70 -12.40
N VAL A 37 -38.10 -4.78 -11.32
CA VAL A 37 -37.28 -3.68 -10.83
C VAL A 37 -36.10 -3.70 -11.76
N SER A 38 -36.13 -2.77 -12.72
CA SER A 38 -35.03 -2.45 -13.62
C SER A 38 -33.70 -2.67 -12.91
N ASP A 39 -32.95 -3.66 -13.39
CA ASP A 39 -31.61 -3.98 -12.96
C ASP A 39 -30.79 -2.69 -13.03
N ASP A 40 -30.52 -2.09 -11.87
CA ASP A 40 -29.62 -0.97 -11.74
C ASP A 40 -28.27 -1.50 -12.21
N ASN A 41 -27.99 -1.32 -13.50
CA ASN A 41 -26.69 -1.58 -14.12
C ASN A 41 -25.70 -0.62 -13.46
N VAL A 42 -25.24 -0.99 -12.28
CA VAL A 42 -24.18 -0.35 -11.53
C VAL A 42 -23.00 -0.34 -12.48
N ASN A 43 -22.77 0.82 -13.09
CA ASN A 43 -21.70 0.99 -14.04
C ASN A 43 -20.41 0.74 -13.25
N PHE A 44 -19.85 -0.46 -13.40
CA PHE A 44 -18.65 -0.86 -12.68
C PHE A 44 -17.53 0.15 -12.90
N ASP A 45 -17.48 0.79 -14.07
CA ASP A 45 -16.52 1.85 -14.37
C ASP A 45 -16.77 3.11 -13.53
N GLU A 46 -18.02 3.46 -13.22
CA GLU A 46 -18.39 4.57 -12.34
C GLU A 46 -18.09 4.24 -10.86
N VAL A 47 -18.35 3.01 -10.42
CA VAL A 47 -18.00 2.52 -9.07
C VAL A 47 -16.48 2.48 -8.91
N LEU A 48 -15.75 1.92 -9.88
CA LEU A 48 -14.30 1.90 -9.92
C LEU A 48 -13.72 3.32 -10.02
N SER A 49 -14.32 4.20 -10.83
CA SER A 49 -13.92 5.61 -10.92
C SER A 49 -14.16 6.37 -9.62
N THR A 50 -15.21 6.04 -8.87
CA THR A 50 -15.49 6.66 -7.57
C THR A 50 -14.52 6.17 -6.50
N ILE A 51 -14.17 4.88 -6.52
CA ILE A 51 -13.10 4.29 -5.70
C ILE A 51 -11.73 4.86 -6.08
N GLN A 52 -11.47 5.12 -7.36
CA GLN A 52 -10.22 5.73 -7.84
C GLN A 52 -10.15 7.22 -7.48
N ARG A 53 -11.27 7.95 -7.58
CA ARG A 53 -11.37 9.36 -7.17
C ARG A 53 -11.20 9.54 -5.67
N SER A 54 -11.69 8.59 -4.86
CA SER A 54 -11.44 8.58 -3.41
C SER A 54 -10.02 8.16 -3.02
N ARG A 55 -9.19 7.60 -3.93
CA ARG A 55 -7.73 7.45 -3.68
C ARG A 55 -6.97 8.78 -3.72
N GLY A 56 -7.60 9.86 -4.19
CA GLY A 56 -7.13 11.23 -4.00
C GLY A 56 -7.40 11.76 -2.58
N LEU A 57 -8.21 11.04 -1.80
CA LEU A 57 -8.34 11.22 -0.36
C LEU A 57 -7.41 10.21 0.29
N THR A 58 -6.58 10.68 1.21
CA THR A 58 -5.67 9.92 2.05
C THR A 58 -6.20 8.51 2.36
N VAL A 59 -5.56 7.48 1.79
CA VAL A 59 -5.87 6.08 2.12
C VAL A 59 -5.57 5.91 3.61
N LYS A 60 -6.63 5.85 4.42
CA LYS A 60 -6.48 5.60 5.85
C LYS A 60 -6.30 4.09 6.02
N TRP A 61 -5.05 3.68 6.17
CA TRP A 61 -4.70 2.29 6.41
C TRP A 61 -5.18 1.87 7.80
N GLU A 62 -5.78 0.69 7.92
CA GLU A 62 -6.16 0.12 9.23
C GLU A 62 -4.93 -0.40 9.97
N PHE A 63 -3.98 -0.99 9.22
CA PHE A 63 -2.72 -1.49 9.75
C PHE A 63 -1.54 -1.16 8.81
N GLU A 64 -0.35 -0.99 9.39
CA GLU A 64 0.90 -0.81 8.65
C GLU A 64 1.17 -1.99 7.69
N VAL A 65 0.78 -3.20 8.08
CA VAL A 65 0.96 -4.41 7.25
C VAL A 65 0.17 -4.35 5.94
N ASP A 66 -0.99 -3.68 5.93
CA ASP A 66 -1.80 -3.52 4.71
C ASP A 66 -1.13 -2.54 3.74
N MET A 67 -0.59 -1.45 4.29
CA MET A 67 0.21 -0.49 3.51
C MET A 67 1.43 -1.20 2.88
N LEU A 68 2.14 -2.01 3.66
CA LEU A 68 3.29 -2.78 3.18
C LEU A 68 2.89 -3.78 2.08
N ALA A 69 1.78 -4.49 2.25
CA ALA A 69 1.25 -5.40 1.24
C ALA A 69 0.87 -4.64 -0.05
N ALA A 70 0.37 -3.41 0.05
CA ALA A 70 0.05 -2.56 -1.09
C ALA A 70 1.33 -2.09 -1.82
N PHE A 71 2.39 -1.72 -1.10
CA PHE A 71 3.69 -1.38 -1.72
C PHE A 71 4.32 -2.55 -2.49
N GLY A 72 4.07 -3.78 -2.07
CA GLY A 72 4.49 -4.97 -2.82
C GLY A 72 3.83 -5.06 -4.21
N LYS A 73 2.58 -4.63 -4.32
CA LYS A 73 1.73 -4.81 -5.51
C LYS A 73 1.70 -3.58 -6.43
N ASP A 74 1.72 -2.39 -5.86
CA ASP A 74 1.54 -1.12 -6.58
C ASP A 74 2.79 -0.25 -6.48
N LEU A 75 3.48 -0.14 -7.61
CA LEU A 75 4.69 0.66 -7.72
C LEU A 75 4.40 2.17 -7.77
N GLU A 76 3.28 2.59 -8.36
CA GLU A 76 2.87 4.00 -8.35
C GLU A 76 2.57 4.45 -6.92
N LEU A 77 2.02 3.56 -6.09
CA LEU A 77 1.85 3.82 -4.67
C LEU A 77 3.20 4.01 -3.96
N CYS A 78 4.23 3.24 -4.31
CA CYS A 78 5.59 3.44 -3.78
C CYS A 78 6.17 4.81 -4.21
N MET A 79 5.97 5.21 -5.46
CA MET A 79 6.39 6.52 -5.96
C MET A 79 5.68 7.65 -5.21
N LYS A 80 4.37 7.52 -4.98
CA LYS A 80 3.59 8.46 -4.18
C LYS A 80 4.09 8.55 -2.73
N ALA A 81 4.47 7.43 -2.14
CA ALA A 81 5.05 7.38 -0.79
C ALA A 81 6.39 8.12 -0.72
N VAL A 82 7.29 7.93 -1.69
CA VAL A 82 8.54 8.69 -1.80
C VAL A 82 8.26 10.19 -1.88
N CYS A 83 7.30 10.63 -2.70
CA CYS A 83 6.90 12.03 -2.78
C CYS A 83 6.27 12.54 -1.48
N ALA A 84 5.53 11.70 -0.75
CA ALA A 84 4.97 12.06 0.56
C ALA A 84 6.07 12.32 1.59
N LEU A 85 7.12 11.48 1.64
CA LEU A 85 8.31 11.71 2.46
C LEU A 85 9.02 13.00 2.07
N TYR A 86 9.21 13.22 0.77
CA TYR A 86 9.82 14.45 0.27
C TYR A 86 9.05 15.71 0.73
N ARG A 87 7.71 15.69 0.72
CA ARG A 87 6.90 16.80 1.25
C ARG A 87 7.14 17.10 2.73
N GLN A 88 7.55 16.10 3.51
CA GLN A 88 7.86 16.26 4.95
C GLN A 88 9.24 16.87 5.22
N GLN A 89 10.16 16.89 4.25
CA GLN A 89 11.46 17.56 4.41
C GLN A 89 11.30 19.07 4.51
N THR A 90 12.15 19.70 5.31
CA THR A 90 12.28 21.17 5.34
C THR A 90 12.87 21.70 4.04
N SER A 91 12.66 22.99 3.73
CA SER A 91 13.22 23.59 2.52
C SER A 91 14.75 23.49 2.44
N GLU A 92 15.44 23.56 3.58
CA GLU A 92 16.90 23.44 3.65
C GLU A 92 17.37 22.01 3.32
N GLU A 93 16.67 20.99 3.83
CA GLU A 93 16.93 19.58 3.53
C GLU A 93 16.71 19.24 2.06
N LYS A 94 15.69 19.86 1.43
CA LYS A 94 15.43 19.70 -0.02
C LYS A 94 16.57 20.29 -0.85
N VAL A 95 16.98 21.53 -0.56
CA VAL A 95 18.03 22.24 -1.32
C VAL A 95 19.40 21.56 -1.16
N SER A 96 19.74 21.16 0.06
CA SER A 96 21.02 20.48 0.35
C SER A 96 21.03 19.00 -0.04
N LYS A 97 19.86 18.41 -0.26
CA LYS A 97 19.65 16.96 -0.40
C LYS A 97 20.24 16.17 0.77
N GLY A 98 20.17 16.77 1.96
CA GLY A 98 20.67 16.24 3.23
C GLY A 98 19.60 16.30 4.31
N THR A 99 19.85 15.61 5.42
CA THR A 99 18.98 15.67 6.61
C THR A 99 19.76 16.35 7.72
N PHE A 100 19.24 17.46 8.25
CA PHE A 100 19.88 18.22 9.33
C PHE A 100 19.16 18.04 10.66
N TYR A 101 17.89 17.64 10.63
CA TYR A 101 17.07 17.49 11.81
C TYR A 101 16.78 16.02 12.08
N SER A 102 17.05 15.56 13.31
CA SER A 102 16.64 14.25 13.78
C SER A 102 15.18 14.27 14.25
N ASN A 103 14.27 14.75 13.41
CA ASN A 103 12.84 14.88 13.71
C ASN A 103 12.00 13.71 13.14
N GLN A 104 12.66 12.69 12.56
CA GLN A 104 12.02 11.54 11.92
C GLN A 104 11.00 11.96 10.84
N ARG A 105 11.28 13.06 10.14
CA ARG A 105 10.51 13.53 8.99
C ARG A 105 11.36 13.50 7.73
N GLY A 106 10.72 13.15 6.62
CA GLY A 106 11.41 12.96 5.35
C GLY A 106 12.31 11.74 5.32
N PHE A 107 13.49 11.88 4.73
CA PHE A 107 14.48 10.82 4.59
C PHE A 107 15.54 10.90 5.70
N SER A 108 16.12 9.76 6.05
CA SER A 108 17.31 9.70 6.91
C SER A 108 18.53 10.28 6.18
N GLN A 109 19.60 10.59 6.93
CA GLN A 109 20.83 11.13 6.35
C GLN A 109 21.43 10.25 5.25
N CYS A 110 21.35 8.92 5.36
CA CYS A 110 21.86 7.97 4.36
C CYS A 110 21.03 7.99 3.08
N ASP A 111 19.72 8.18 3.21
CA ASP A 111 18.78 8.15 2.08
C ASP A 111 18.48 9.54 1.52
N ALA A 112 18.82 10.62 2.23
CA ALA A 112 18.44 11.99 1.88
C ALA A 112 18.77 12.31 0.43
N PHE A 113 20.02 12.09 0.02
CA PHE A 113 20.44 12.40 -1.34
C PHE A 113 19.63 11.62 -2.39
N ARG A 114 19.46 10.31 -2.18
CA ARG A 114 18.81 9.41 -3.13
C ARG A 114 17.30 9.62 -3.16
N GLY A 115 16.67 9.71 -2.00
CA GLY A 115 15.24 9.92 -1.82
C GLY A 115 14.80 11.28 -2.33
N THR A 116 15.53 12.35 -2.00
CA THR A 116 15.25 13.71 -2.50
C THR A 116 15.41 13.79 -4.00
N THR A 117 16.52 13.29 -4.57
CA THR A 117 16.74 13.32 -6.03
C THR A 117 15.69 12.51 -6.79
N LEU A 118 15.32 11.34 -6.26
CA LEU A 118 14.26 10.53 -6.83
C LEU A 118 12.91 11.28 -6.78
N ALA A 119 12.56 11.88 -5.65
CA ALA A 119 11.32 12.62 -5.52
C ALA A 119 11.25 13.85 -6.44
N GLU A 120 12.33 14.61 -6.57
CA GLU A 120 12.43 15.73 -7.51
C GLU A 120 12.17 15.30 -8.95
N PHE A 121 12.75 14.16 -9.37
CA PHE A 121 12.48 13.59 -10.69
C PHE A 121 10.99 13.25 -10.84
N LEU A 122 10.42 12.58 -9.84
CA LEU A 122 9.02 12.14 -9.85
C LEU A 122 8.02 13.30 -9.91
N THR A 123 8.34 14.46 -9.35
CA THR A 123 7.43 15.63 -9.30
C THR A 123 7.74 16.71 -10.33
N ASP A 124 8.68 16.47 -11.25
CA ASP A 124 9.24 17.49 -12.15
C ASP A 124 9.73 18.74 -11.40
N GLY A 125 10.39 18.53 -10.26
CA GLY A 125 10.95 19.58 -9.41
C GLY A 125 9.94 20.31 -8.53
N ASP A 126 8.66 19.94 -8.55
CA ASP A 126 7.65 20.55 -7.68
C ASP A 126 7.73 19.97 -6.25
N PRO A 127 8.12 20.76 -5.23
CA PRO A 127 8.36 20.28 -3.87
C PRO A 127 7.09 19.89 -3.10
N GLN A 128 5.90 20.25 -3.62
CA GLN A 128 4.59 19.88 -3.05
C GLN A 128 3.73 19.09 -4.05
N GLY A 129 4.22 18.90 -5.27
CA GLY A 129 3.49 18.25 -6.35
C GLY A 129 3.17 16.78 -6.08
N GLU A 130 2.17 16.31 -6.82
CA GLU A 130 1.92 14.89 -7.00
C GLU A 130 2.95 14.26 -7.95
N VAL A 131 2.92 12.94 -8.07
CA VAL A 131 3.75 12.20 -9.02
C VAL A 131 3.33 12.59 -10.44
N LYS A 132 4.27 13.10 -11.24
CA LYS A 132 4.08 13.47 -12.66
C LYS A 132 4.74 12.49 -13.62
N LYS A 133 5.70 11.69 -13.14
CA LYS A 133 6.37 10.64 -13.92
C LYS A 133 5.67 9.31 -13.79
N SER A 134 5.59 8.59 -14.90
CA SER A 134 5.15 7.20 -14.94
C SER A 134 6.26 6.24 -14.49
N VAL A 135 5.86 5.02 -14.16
CA VAL A 135 6.80 3.91 -13.88
C VAL A 135 7.78 3.69 -15.05
N LYS A 136 7.30 3.82 -16.29
CA LYS A 136 8.13 3.61 -17.48
C LYS A 136 9.22 4.67 -17.60
N GLU A 137 8.84 5.95 -17.44
CA GLU A 137 9.81 7.05 -17.45
C GLU A 137 10.85 6.91 -16.34
N LEU A 138 10.43 6.45 -15.16
CA LEU A 138 11.35 6.16 -14.07
C LEU A 138 12.32 5.03 -14.43
N GLN A 139 11.84 3.93 -14.99
CA GLN A 139 12.67 2.78 -15.39
C GLN A 139 13.66 3.14 -16.51
N GLU A 140 13.27 4.01 -17.44
CA GLU A 140 14.13 4.51 -18.51
C GLU A 140 15.21 5.45 -18.00
N HIS A 141 14.88 6.30 -17.02
CA HIS A 141 15.81 7.23 -16.38
C HIS A 141 16.80 6.50 -15.44
N ASP A 142 16.28 5.64 -14.58
CA ASP A 142 17.06 4.81 -13.66
C ASP A 142 16.46 3.39 -13.63
N PRO A 143 17.16 2.39 -14.20
CA PRO A 143 16.68 1.02 -14.18
C PRO A 143 16.44 0.43 -12.79
N LYS A 144 17.04 0.99 -11.74
CA LYS A 144 16.83 0.61 -10.33
C LYS A 144 15.82 1.50 -9.62
N GLY A 145 15.29 2.54 -10.29
CA GLY A 145 14.35 3.50 -9.74
C GLY A 145 13.12 2.83 -9.10
N PRO A 146 12.46 1.87 -9.80
CA PRO A 146 11.34 1.14 -9.21
C PRO A 146 11.67 0.36 -7.93
N GLU A 147 12.80 -0.33 -7.91
CA GLU A 147 13.26 -1.08 -6.73
C GLU A 147 13.59 -0.12 -5.57
N LEU A 148 14.21 1.02 -5.89
CA LEU A 148 14.51 2.07 -4.93
C LEU A 148 13.23 2.67 -4.33
N CYS A 149 12.22 2.96 -5.14
CA CYS A 149 10.90 3.41 -4.66
C CYS A 149 10.32 2.43 -3.65
N ARG A 150 10.31 1.13 -3.96
CA ARG A 150 9.79 0.10 -3.06
C ARG A 150 10.60 0.01 -1.77
N THR A 151 11.93 0.06 -1.88
CA THR A 151 12.85 -0.01 -0.74
C THR A 151 12.61 1.14 0.22
N LEU A 152 12.54 2.38 -0.30
CA LEU A 152 12.27 3.56 0.53
C LEU A 152 10.85 3.51 1.12
N ALA A 153 9.83 3.22 0.31
CA ALA A 153 8.45 3.14 0.81
C ALA A 153 8.30 2.11 1.95
N THR A 154 8.96 0.96 1.83
CA THR A 154 8.96 -0.08 2.86
C THR A 154 9.77 0.35 4.09
N HIS A 155 10.96 0.93 3.90
CA HIS A 155 11.82 1.34 5.01
C HIS A 155 11.19 2.42 5.88
N TYR A 156 10.45 3.35 5.27
CA TYR A 156 9.79 4.46 5.95
C TYR A 156 8.29 4.20 6.23
N SER A 157 7.82 2.94 6.17
CA SER A 157 6.40 2.58 6.34
C SER A 157 5.81 3.11 7.64
N LYS A 158 6.54 3.03 8.76
CA LYS A 158 6.11 3.57 10.06
C LYS A 158 5.84 5.06 10.03
N GLN A 159 6.72 5.81 9.36
CA GLN A 159 6.56 7.25 9.20
C GLN A 159 5.41 7.57 8.26
N LEU A 160 5.30 6.86 7.14
CA LEU A 160 4.22 7.01 6.17
C LEU A 160 2.85 6.70 6.76
N TYR A 161 2.76 5.71 7.65
CA TYR A 161 1.52 5.35 8.35
C TYR A 161 1.06 6.43 9.33
N ALA A 162 1.98 7.26 9.83
CA ALA A 162 1.69 8.35 10.74
C ALA A 162 1.35 9.68 10.05
N ILE A 163 1.40 9.75 8.71
CA ILE A 163 1.05 10.94 7.90
C ILE A 163 -0.43 10.90 7.54
#